data_AF-A0AAE9H571-F1
#
_entry.id   AF-A0AAE9H571-F1
#
_cell.length_a   1.000
_cell.length_b   1.000
_cell.length_c   1.000
_cell.angle_alpha   90.00
_cell.angle_beta   90.00
_cell.angle_gamma   90.00
#
_symmetry.space_group_name_H-M   'P 1'
#
loop_
_entity.id
_entity.type
_entity.pdbx_description
1 polymer ?
#
loop_
_entity_poly.entity_id
_entity_poly.type
_entity_poly.pdbx_seq_one_letter_code
_entity_poly.pdbx_strand_id
1 'polypeptide(L)'
;MSIEFEIRVELVIDELVASVRALGGRGIWTKLESLTGVKRQAWKNVHERRQRPTTELVAAIGKLRPKYAFWLVTGITDAANGHIAPSTATTFPERAHLDDPWSERYFESAIEFKDQILADETKTHDDVRRALERKEVFSHWWDSELATKIYGECSSQSYSAVRKAWEKRNQERQHHLKKLFQNAESAKAHKLGVTDPRTDHQHPYFLFYESRHDDTKD
;
A
#
# COMPACT_ATOMS: atom_id res chain seq x y z
N MET A 1 -17.84 -8.80 6.14
CA MET A 1 -16.40 -8.95 5.81
C MET A 1 -16.17 -10.41 5.41
N SER A 2 -15.55 -10.66 4.25
CA SER A 2 -15.33 -12.01 3.70
C SER A 2 -14.13 -12.70 4.36
N ILE A 3 -14.10 -14.03 4.34
CA ILE A 3 -12.92 -14.82 4.76
C ILE A 3 -11.68 -14.43 3.93
N GLU A 4 -11.88 -14.19 2.63
CA GLU A 4 -10.82 -13.75 1.72
C GLU A 4 -10.16 -12.44 2.18
N PHE A 5 -10.94 -11.45 2.62
CA PHE A 5 -10.40 -10.21 3.18
C PHE A 5 -9.64 -10.45 4.48
N GLU A 6 -10.16 -11.30 5.37
CA GLU A 6 -9.51 -11.64 6.64
C GLU A 6 -8.13 -12.27 6.40
N ILE A 7 -8.00 -13.18 5.42
CA ILE A 7 -6.72 -13.78 5.03
C ILE A 7 -5.75 -12.76 4.45
N ARG A 8 -6.20 -11.79 3.65
CA ARG A 8 -5.31 -10.73 3.15
C ARG A 8 -4.69 -9.91 4.27
N VAL A 9 -5.49 -9.58 5.30
CA VAL A 9 -4.98 -8.89 6.49
C VAL A 9 -3.93 -9.76 7.20
N GLU A 10 -4.20 -11.05 7.38
CA GLU A 10 -3.24 -11.98 7.99
C GLU A 10 -1.90 -12.03 7.23
N LEU A 11 -1.94 -12.13 5.90
CA LEU A 11 -0.73 -12.20 5.06
C LEU A 11 0.16 -10.95 5.21
N VAL A 12 -0.42 -9.75 5.33
CA VAL A 12 0.37 -8.54 5.59
C VAL A 12 0.97 -8.57 6.99
N ILE A 13 0.22 -9.03 8.00
CA ILE A 13 0.73 -9.13 9.37
C ILE A 13 1.87 -10.15 9.44
N ASP A 14 1.76 -11.28 8.75
CA ASP A 14 2.81 -12.28 8.67
C ASP A 14 4.11 -11.71 8.08
N GLU A 15 4.00 -10.91 7.00
CA GLU A 15 5.17 -10.25 6.41
C GLU A 15 5.79 -9.19 7.35
N LEU A 16 4.96 -8.43 8.08
CA LEU A 16 5.43 -7.49 9.10
C LEU A 16 6.18 -8.22 10.23
N VAL A 17 5.65 -9.34 10.70
CA VAL A 17 6.27 -10.19 11.73
C VAL A 17 7.59 -10.76 11.23
N ALA A 18 7.61 -11.29 10.01
CA ALA A 18 8.82 -11.81 9.38
C ALA A 18 9.91 -10.73 9.26
N SER A 19 9.53 -9.53 8.81
CA SER A 19 10.44 -8.38 8.65
C SER A 19 11.12 -7.99 9.96
N VAL A 20 10.38 -7.93 11.08
CA VAL A 20 10.98 -7.58 12.38
C VAL A 20 11.86 -8.71 12.91
N ARG A 21 11.47 -9.97 12.72
CA ARG A 21 12.27 -11.13 13.12
C ARG A 21 13.60 -11.18 12.36
N ALA A 22 13.59 -10.90 11.05
CA ALA A 22 14.79 -10.86 10.22
C ALA A 22 15.80 -9.80 10.69
N LEU A 23 15.33 -8.69 11.26
CA LEU A 23 16.16 -7.63 11.85
C LEU A 23 16.63 -7.94 13.28
N GLY A 24 16.42 -9.17 13.78
CA GLY A 24 16.78 -9.56 15.16
C GLY A 24 15.94 -8.87 16.24
N GLY A 25 14.84 -8.20 15.88
CA GLY A 25 14.00 -7.45 16.80
C GLY A 25 13.08 -8.36 17.62
N ARG A 26 12.95 -8.06 18.92
CA ARG A 26 11.88 -8.59 19.79
C ARG A 26 10.79 -7.54 19.99
N GLY A 27 9.58 -7.97 20.36
CA GLY A 27 8.51 -7.06 20.77
C GLY A 27 7.79 -6.33 19.63
N ILE A 28 7.62 -6.97 18.46
CA ILE A 28 6.91 -6.38 17.32
C ILE A 28 5.55 -5.79 17.69
N TRP A 29 4.76 -6.49 18.52
CA TRP A 29 3.43 -6.02 18.91
C TRP A 29 3.47 -4.71 19.69
N THR A 30 4.46 -4.53 20.57
CA THR A 30 4.69 -3.28 21.30
C THR A 30 5.10 -2.16 20.34
N LYS A 31 5.93 -2.47 19.33
CA LYS A 31 6.34 -1.51 18.31
C LYS A 31 5.15 -1.07 17.44
N LEU A 32 4.31 -2.01 17.01
CA LEU A 32 3.11 -1.70 16.23
C LEU A 32 2.12 -0.85 17.04
N GLU A 33 1.92 -1.16 18.33
CA GLU A 33 1.10 -0.32 19.22
C GLU A 33 1.66 1.10 19.33
N SER A 34 2.97 1.25 19.54
CA SER A 34 3.60 2.57 19.61
C SER A 34 3.51 3.36 18.32
N LEU A 35 3.57 2.71 17.16
CA LEU A 35 3.53 3.37 15.86
C LEU A 35 2.11 3.71 15.39
N THR A 36 1.11 2.93 15.82
CA THR A 36 -0.24 3.00 15.23
C THR A 36 -1.33 3.40 16.22
N GLY A 37 -1.04 3.35 17.53
CA GLY A 37 -2.05 3.51 18.58
C GLY A 37 -2.93 2.26 18.80
N VAL A 38 -2.96 1.33 17.83
CA VAL A 38 -3.75 0.09 17.91
C VAL A 38 -3.14 -0.83 18.96
N LYS A 39 -3.96 -1.25 19.94
CA LYS A 39 -3.51 -2.08 21.06
C LYS A 39 -2.76 -3.33 20.59
N ARG A 40 -1.63 -3.65 21.23
CA ARG A 40 -0.82 -4.86 20.94
C ARG A 40 -1.65 -6.15 20.92
N GLN A 41 -2.67 -6.22 21.77
CA GLN A 41 -3.53 -7.40 21.88
C GLN A 41 -4.43 -7.57 20.66
N ALA A 42 -4.86 -6.48 20.02
CA ALA A 42 -5.64 -6.54 18.79
C ALA A 42 -4.81 -7.13 17.64
N TRP A 43 -3.57 -6.65 17.47
CA TRP A 43 -2.62 -7.23 16.51
C TRP A 43 -2.40 -8.72 16.72
N LYS A 44 -2.13 -9.11 17.96
CA LYS A 44 -1.90 -10.51 18.33
C LYS A 44 -3.14 -11.38 18.10
N ASN A 45 -4.32 -10.90 18.49
CA ASN A 45 -5.57 -11.65 18.34
C ASN A 45 -5.93 -11.88 16.88
N VAL A 46 -5.72 -10.88 16.01
CA VAL A 46 -5.96 -11.02 14.56
C VAL A 46 -4.96 -12.01 13.97
N HIS A 47 -3.67 -11.87 14.26
CA HIS A 47 -2.63 -12.80 13.80
C HIS A 47 -2.87 -14.25 14.29
N GLU A 48 -3.41 -14.43 15.50
CA GLU A 48 -3.77 -15.74 16.06
C GLU A 48 -5.18 -16.21 15.68
N ARG A 49 -5.87 -15.51 14.77
CA ARG A 49 -7.23 -15.82 14.28
C ARG A 49 -8.30 -15.89 15.37
N ARG A 50 -8.07 -15.22 16.50
CA ARG A 50 -9.00 -15.13 17.63
C ARG A 50 -10.00 -13.99 17.48
N GLN A 51 -9.73 -13.06 16.58
CA GLN A 51 -10.54 -11.88 16.35
C GLN A 51 -10.48 -11.48 14.87
N ARG A 52 -11.62 -11.00 14.34
CA ARG A 52 -11.65 -10.41 13.00
C ARG A 52 -10.92 -9.04 12.97
N PRO A 53 -10.30 -8.67 11.84
CA PRO A 53 -9.71 -7.35 11.67
C PRO A 53 -10.72 -6.22 11.89
N THR A 54 -10.38 -5.28 12.77
CA THR A 54 -11.15 -4.04 12.97
C THR A 54 -10.77 -3.00 11.92
N THR A 55 -11.67 -2.05 11.62
CA THR A 55 -11.39 -0.92 10.73
C THR A 55 -10.14 -0.14 11.14
N GLU A 56 -9.90 0.04 12.44
CA GLU A 56 -8.72 0.74 12.97
C GLU A 56 -7.41 0.02 12.61
N LEU A 57 -7.36 -1.30 12.84
CA LEU A 57 -6.23 -2.15 12.47
C LEU A 57 -5.98 -2.16 10.96
N VAL A 58 -7.03 -2.23 10.14
CA VAL A 58 -6.91 -2.19 8.66
C VAL A 58 -6.35 -0.82 8.21
N ALA A 59 -6.86 0.27 8.78
CA ALA A 59 -6.35 1.62 8.50
C ALA A 59 -4.88 1.77 8.94
N ALA A 60 -4.51 1.20 10.09
CA ALA A 60 -3.13 1.18 10.57
C ALA A 60 -2.19 0.43 9.63
N ILE A 61 -2.60 -0.74 9.12
CA ILE A 61 -1.83 -1.48 8.10
C ILE A 61 -1.67 -0.64 6.84
N GLY A 62 -2.76 -0.04 6.34
CA GLY A 62 -2.72 0.80 5.14
C GLY A 62 -1.77 2.00 5.27
N LYS A 63 -1.63 2.57 6.47
CA LYS A 63 -0.65 3.64 6.73
C LYS A 63 0.79 3.11 6.86
N LEU A 64 0.99 1.96 7.51
CA LEU A 64 2.32 1.35 7.69
C LEU A 64 2.90 0.75 6.41
N ARG A 65 2.04 0.29 5.50
CA ARG A 65 2.39 -0.31 4.21
C ARG A 65 1.46 0.24 3.12
N PRO A 66 1.62 1.52 2.71
CA PRO A 66 0.73 2.13 1.73
C PRO A 66 0.68 1.41 0.39
N LYS A 67 1.80 0.79 -0.02
CA LYS A 67 1.87 -0.02 -1.24
C LYS A 67 0.94 -1.24 -1.24
N TYR A 68 0.48 -1.70 -0.07
CA TYR A 68 -0.49 -2.81 0.02
C TYR A 68 -1.92 -2.34 0.25
N ALA A 69 -2.18 -1.04 0.48
CA ALA A 69 -3.48 -0.55 0.93
C ALA A 69 -4.62 -0.84 -0.06
N PHE A 70 -4.37 -0.66 -1.36
CA PHE A 70 -5.34 -0.96 -2.40
C PHE A 70 -5.66 -2.47 -2.43
N TRP A 71 -4.62 -3.31 -2.57
CA TRP A 71 -4.77 -4.76 -2.57
C TRP A 71 -5.41 -5.29 -1.29
N LEU A 72 -5.10 -4.71 -0.12
CA LEU A 72 -5.67 -5.09 1.17
C LEU A 72 -7.18 -4.88 1.24
N VAL A 73 -7.72 -3.89 0.52
CA VAL A 73 -9.16 -3.60 0.53
C VAL A 73 -9.87 -4.26 -0.66
N THR A 74 -9.32 -4.16 -1.86
CA THR A 74 -10.00 -4.57 -3.10
C THR A 74 -9.75 -6.03 -3.51
N GLY A 75 -8.63 -6.61 -3.11
CA GLY A 75 -8.21 -7.96 -3.48
C GLY A 75 -7.49 -8.01 -4.81
N ILE A 76 -7.35 -6.86 -5.48
CA ILE A 76 -6.65 -6.72 -6.74
C ILE A 76 -5.46 -5.77 -6.62
N THR A 77 -4.47 -5.92 -7.49
CA THR A 77 -3.32 -5.02 -7.55
C THR A 77 -3.46 -3.96 -8.65
N ASP A 78 -2.62 -2.94 -8.55
CA ASP A 78 -2.41 -1.90 -9.55
C ASP A 78 -0.90 -1.56 -9.55
N ALA A 79 -0.11 -2.53 -10.00
CA ALA A 79 1.35 -2.50 -9.91
C ALA A 79 1.95 -1.35 -10.71
N ALA A 80 1.29 -0.94 -11.81
CA ALA A 80 1.67 0.23 -12.61
C ALA A 80 1.70 1.55 -11.80
N ASN A 81 0.92 1.61 -10.71
CA ASN A 81 0.89 2.76 -9.81
C ASN A 81 1.55 2.49 -8.45
N GLY A 82 2.22 1.34 -8.28
CA GLY A 82 2.93 0.98 -7.05
C GLY A 82 2.05 0.34 -5.98
N HIS A 83 0.83 -0.06 -6.33
CA HIS A 83 -0.04 -0.82 -5.44
C HIS A 83 0.11 -2.31 -5.73
N ILE A 84 0.82 -3.03 -4.88
CA ILE A 84 1.14 -4.44 -5.06
C ILE A 84 0.59 -5.26 -3.88
N ALA A 85 0.82 -6.57 -3.90
CA ALA A 85 0.57 -7.45 -2.76
C ALA A 85 1.89 -7.87 -2.08
N PRO A 86 1.86 -8.29 -0.81
CA PRO A 86 2.94 -9.01 -0.16
C PRO A 86 3.48 -10.15 -1.04
N SER A 87 4.77 -10.45 -0.92
CA SER A 87 5.40 -11.55 -1.69
C SER A 87 4.84 -12.94 -1.32
N THR A 88 4.17 -13.04 -0.18
CA THR A 88 3.51 -14.25 0.33
C THR A 88 2.09 -14.43 -0.23
N ALA A 89 1.55 -13.42 -0.93
CA ALA A 89 0.21 -13.46 -1.49
C ALA A 89 0.23 -13.79 -2.99
N THR A 90 -0.79 -14.52 -3.46
CA THR A 90 -1.08 -14.58 -4.89
C THR A 90 -1.85 -13.32 -5.31
N THR A 91 -1.50 -12.76 -6.45
CA THR A 91 -2.06 -11.52 -7.00
C THR A 91 -3.16 -11.79 -8.03
N PHE A 92 -4.00 -10.79 -8.28
CA PHE A 92 -5.05 -10.86 -9.30
C PHE A 92 -5.41 -9.43 -9.77
N PRO A 93 -5.76 -9.21 -11.05
CA PRO A 93 -5.48 -10.09 -12.19
C PRO A 93 -4.00 -10.06 -12.59
N GLU A 94 -3.24 -9.12 -12.03
CA GLU A 94 -1.80 -9.01 -12.27
C GLU A 94 -1.04 -10.11 -11.51
N ARG A 95 0.15 -10.46 -11.98
CA ARG A 95 1.10 -11.37 -11.32
C ARG A 95 2.27 -10.62 -10.69
N ALA A 96 2.60 -9.43 -11.18
CA ALA A 96 3.83 -8.74 -10.80
C ALA A 96 3.87 -8.34 -9.32
N HIS A 97 4.95 -8.70 -8.64
CA HIS A 97 5.32 -8.22 -7.29
C HIS A 97 6.44 -7.17 -7.35
N LEU A 98 6.48 -6.38 -8.43
CA LEU A 98 7.55 -5.42 -8.63
C LEU A 98 7.34 -4.19 -7.73
N ASP A 99 8.19 -4.06 -6.71
CA ASP A 99 8.25 -2.87 -5.88
C ASP A 99 8.56 -1.61 -6.71
N ASP A 100 7.89 -0.51 -6.38
CA ASP A 100 8.22 0.84 -6.83
C ASP A 100 8.55 1.72 -5.61
N PRO A 101 9.85 1.85 -5.26
CA PRO A 101 10.29 2.64 -4.12
C PRO A 101 9.88 4.12 -4.21
N TRP A 102 9.67 4.65 -5.41
CA TRP A 102 9.32 6.06 -5.59
C TRP A 102 7.82 6.29 -5.38
N SER A 103 6.98 5.35 -5.78
CA SER A 103 5.56 5.35 -5.39
C SER A 103 5.41 5.18 -3.87
N GLU A 104 6.14 4.24 -3.26
CA GLU A 104 6.10 4.01 -1.80
C GLU A 104 6.49 5.29 -1.03
N ARG A 105 7.61 5.93 -1.38
CA ARG A 105 8.04 7.20 -0.77
C ARG A 105 7.03 8.34 -0.93
N TYR A 106 6.38 8.43 -2.09
CA TYR A 106 5.34 9.43 -2.32
C TYR A 106 4.14 9.18 -1.40
N PHE A 107 3.67 7.93 -1.30
CA PHE A 107 2.57 7.59 -0.42
C PHE A 107 2.88 7.87 1.04
N GLU A 108 4.06 7.47 1.52
CA GLU A 108 4.52 7.75 2.89
C GLU A 108 4.54 9.26 3.17
N SER A 109 5.17 10.05 2.28
CA SER A 109 5.26 11.51 2.44
C SER A 109 3.87 12.17 2.46
N ALA A 110 2.98 11.74 1.56
CA ALA A 110 1.62 12.29 1.47
C ALA A 110 0.77 11.93 2.69
N ILE A 111 0.89 10.71 3.22
CA ILE A 111 0.20 10.27 4.43
C ILE A 111 0.71 11.06 5.64
N GLU A 112 2.02 11.18 5.79
CA GLU A 112 2.64 11.94 6.88
C GLU A 112 2.20 13.40 6.87
N PHE A 113 2.28 14.07 5.71
CA PHE A 113 1.84 15.46 5.58
C PHE A 113 0.34 15.64 5.88
N LYS A 114 -0.51 14.73 5.40
CA LYS A 114 -1.94 14.77 5.68
C LYS A 114 -2.21 14.58 7.18
N ASP A 115 -1.55 13.63 7.82
CA ASP A 115 -1.71 13.39 9.26
C ASP A 115 -1.19 14.59 10.08
N GLN A 116 -0.11 15.26 9.64
CA GLN A 116 0.38 16.51 10.26
C GLN A 116 -0.64 17.64 10.16
N ILE A 117 -1.20 17.91 8.97
CA ILE A 117 -2.19 19.00 8.79
C ILE A 117 -3.47 18.75 9.59
N LEU A 118 -3.88 17.49 9.70
CA LEU A 118 -5.11 17.13 10.41
C LEU A 118 -4.92 16.96 11.92
N ALA A 119 -3.70 17.02 12.45
CA ALA A 119 -3.43 16.77 13.86
C ALA A 119 -4.33 17.63 14.79
N ASP A 120 -4.54 18.89 14.44
CA ASP A 120 -5.33 19.85 15.23
C ASP A 120 -6.86 19.77 15.02
N GLU A 121 -7.33 19.13 13.94
CA GLU A 121 -8.76 19.08 13.52
C GLU A 121 -9.54 17.91 14.14
N THR A 122 -8.93 17.14 15.04
CA THR A 122 -9.48 15.85 15.50
C THR A 122 -10.22 15.91 16.83
N LYS A 123 -10.56 17.10 17.34
CA LYS A 123 -11.19 17.23 18.66
C LYS A 123 -12.60 16.66 18.70
N THR A 124 -13.38 16.85 17.63
CA THR A 124 -14.73 16.29 17.50
C THR A 124 -14.95 15.70 16.12
N HIS A 125 -15.97 14.84 16.00
CA HIS A 125 -16.35 14.26 14.72
C HIS A 125 -16.81 15.33 13.71
N ASP A 126 -17.47 16.39 14.17
CA ASP A 126 -17.96 17.47 13.31
C ASP A 126 -16.81 18.36 12.81
N ASP A 127 -15.76 18.55 13.61
CA ASP A 127 -14.53 19.22 13.16
C ASP A 127 -13.89 18.44 12.01
N VAL A 128 -13.69 17.13 12.20
CA VAL A 128 -13.12 16.25 11.16
C VAL A 128 -13.99 16.25 9.90
N ARG A 129 -15.32 16.20 10.06
CA ARG A 129 -16.25 16.26 8.92
C ARG A 129 -16.08 17.57 8.15
N ARG A 130 -16.11 18.72 8.81
CA ARG A 130 -15.94 20.04 8.17
C ARG A 130 -14.58 20.19 7.49
N ALA A 131 -13.54 19.64 8.09
CA ALA A 131 -12.20 19.63 7.52
C ALA A 131 -12.15 18.81 6.22
N LEU A 132 -12.91 17.72 6.10
CA LEU A 132 -12.81 16.80 4.96
C LEU A 132 -13.91 16.97 3.89
N GLU A 133 -15.07 17.49 4.25
CA GLU A 133 -16.22 17.56 3.34
C GLU A 133 -16.12 18.73 2.36
N ARG A 134 -16.30 18.44 1.06
CA ARG A 134 -16.57 19.48 0.07
C ARG A 134 -17.99 20.00 0.26
N LYS A 135 -18.18 21.31 0.09
CA LYS A 135 -19.49 21.96 0.24
C LYS A 135 -20.09 22.25 -1.13
N GLU A 136 -21.36 21.92 -1.34
CA GLU A 136 -22.08 22.31 -2.55
C GLU A 136 -22.62 23.73 -2.39
N VAL A 137 -22.18 24.64 -3.25
CA VAL A 137 -22.58 26.06 -3.26
C VAL A 137 -22.99 26.43 -4.67
N PHE A 138 -24.24 26.84 -4.86
CA PHE A 138 -24.82 27.17 -6.17
C PHE A 138 -24.56 26.10 -7.25
N SER A 139 -24.75 24.82 -6.91
CA SER A 139 -24.49 23.66 -7.80
C SER A 139 -23.03 23.45 -8.19
N HIS A 140 -22.09 24.04 -7.44
CA HIS A 140 -20.65 23.83 -7.60
C HIS A 140 -20.05 23.25 -6.32
N TRP A 141 -19.12 22.30 -6.47
CA TRP A 141 -18.40 21.70 -5.34
C TRP A 141 -17.19 22.56 -4.95
N TRP A 142 -17.26 23.16 -3.76
CA TRP A 142 -16.17 23.95 -3.18
C TRP A 142 -15.32 23.07 -2.27
N ASP A 143 -14.05 23.41 -2.14
CA ASP A 143 -13.14 22.70 -1.25
C ASP A 143 -13.50 22.91 0.23
N SER A 144 -13.00 22.01 1.07
CA SER A 144 -13.24 22.01 2.50
C SER A 144 -12.33 23.00 3.24
N GLU A 145 -12.51 23.11 4.56
CA GLU A 145 -11.64 23.94 5.43
C GLU A 145 -10.17 23.48 5.41
N LEU A 146 -9.92 22.22 5.03
CA LEU A 146 -8.57 21.69 4.80
C LEU A 146 -7.82 22.43 3.70
N ALA A 147 -8.49 22.93 2.66
CA ALA A 147 -7.81 23.63 1.57
C ALA A 147 -7.11 24.90 2.07
N THR A 148 -7.75 25.66 2.96
CA THR A 148 -7.13 26.85 3.59
C THR A 148 -5.85 26.49 4.33
N LYS A 149 -5.84 25.37 5.06
CA LYS A 149 -4.64 24.88 5.75
C LYS A 149 -3.54 24.47 4.78
N ILE A 150 -3.89 23.70 3.75
CA ILE A 150 -2.95 23.30 2.71
C ILE A 150 -2.32 24.54 2.07
N TYR A 151 -3.12 25.56 1.75
CA TYR A 151 -2.59 26.82 1.20
C TYR A 151 -1.62 27.53 2.16
N GLY A 152 -1.90 27.51 3.46
CA GLY A 152 -0.97 28.02 4.49
C GLY A 152 0.35 27.24 4.54
N GLU A 153 0.30 25.93 4.30
CA GLU A 153 1.46 25.03 4.35
C GLU A 153 2.18 24.86 3.00
N CYS A 154 1.74 25.51 1.92
CA CYS A 154 2.31 25.35 0.58
C CYS A 154 3.80 25.74 0.47
N SER A 155 4.28 26.60 1.38
CA SER A 155 5.70 26.99 1.46
C SER A 155 6.49 26.15 2.47
N SER A 156 5.85 25.24 3.19
CA SER A 156 6.48 24.40 4.21
C SER A 156 7.45 23.39 3.62
N GLN A 157 8.39 22.94 4.46
CA GLN A 157 9.29 21.85 4.10
C GLN A 157 8.54 20.53 3.89
N SER A 158 7.51 20.25 4.70
CA SER A 158 6.70 19.03 4.58
C SER A 158 5.97 18.97 3.23
N TYR A 159 5.32 20.06 2.81
CA TYR A 159 4.67 20.09 1.49
C TYR A 159 5.68 19.99 0.34
N SER A 160 6.83 20.66 0.47
CA SER A 160 7.92 20.56 -0.50
C SER A 160 8.44 19.11 -0.64
N ALA A 161 8.52 18.36 0.46
CA ALA A 161 8.91 16.95 0.45
C ALA A 161 7.90 16.08 -0.32
N VAL A 162 6.59 16.29 -0.09
CA VAL A 162 5.53 15.59 -0.84
C VAL A 162 5.66 15.84 -2.34
N ARG A 163 5.83 17.11 -2.75
CA ARG A 163 5.99 17.46 -4.18
C ARG A 163 7.23 16.81 -4.79
N LYS A 164 8.37 16.86 -4.11
CA LYS A 164 9.62 16.23 -4.58
C LYS A 164 9.47 14.72 -4.73
N ALA A 165 8.80 14.06 -3.79
CA ALA A 165 8.53 12.62 -3.88
C ALA A 165 7.62 12.30 -5.09
N TRP A 166 6.59 13.10 -5.32
CA TRP A 166 5.70 12.96 -6.49
C TRP A 166 6.43 13.20 -7.81
N GLU A 167 7.24 14.27 -7.91
CA GLU A 167 8.04 14.58 -9.10
C GLU A 167 8.99 13.42 -9.42
N LYS A 168 9.68 12.90 -8.40
CA LYS A 168 10.60 11.78 -8.56
C LYS A 168 9.89 10.51 -9.00
N ARG A 169 8.73 10.19 -8.41
CA ARG A 169 7.86 9.09 -8.86
C ARG A 169 7.51 9.23 -10.34
N ASN A 170 7.14 10.41 -10.80
CA ASN A 170 6.78 10.61 -12.21
C ASN A 170 7.96 10.51 -13.16
N GLN A 171 9.13 11.03 -12.79
CA GLN A 171 10.35 10.89 -13.58
C GLN A 171 10.71 9.42 -13.79
N GLU A 172 10.58 8.60 -12.75
CA GLU A 172 10.96 7.18 -12.76
C GLU A 172 9.83 6.27 -13.29
N ARG A 173 8.60 6.79 -13.42
CA ARG A 173 7.42 6.03 -13.84
C ARG A 173 7.63 5.30 -15.16
N GLN A 174 8.25 5.93 -16.15
CA GLN A 174 8.49 5.29 -17.45
C GLN A 174 9.45 4.10 -17.33
N HIS A 175 10.46 4.20 -16.45
CA HIS A 175 11.36 3.09 -16.17
C HIS A 175 10.65 1.94 -15.45
N HIS A 176 9.76 2.26 -14.48
CA HIS A 176 8.92 1.28 -13.80
C HIS A 176 7.99 0.54 -14.76
N LEU A 177 7.23 1.28 -15.59
CA LEU A 177 6.34 0.70 -16.59
C LEU A 177 7.11 -0.19 -17.57
N LYS A 178 8.29 0.27 -18.04
CA LYS A 178 9.14 -0.54 -18.92
C LYS A 178 9.58 -1.86 -18.27
N LYS A 179 9.73 -1.93 -16.95
CA LYS A 179 10.02 -3.20 -16.26
C LYS A 179 8.80 -4.13 -16.24
N LEU A 180 7.61 -3.59 -15.94
CA LEU A 180 6.36 -4.36 -15.91
C LEU A 180 5.96 -4.93 -17.29
N PHE A 181 6.33 -4.24 -18.36
CA PHE A 181 6.02 -4.64 -19.73
C PHE A 181 7.23 -5.19 -20.50
N GLN A 182 8.33 -5.53 -19.81
CA GLN A 182 9.50 -6.10 -20.45
C GLN A 182 9.24 -7.56 -20.86
N ASN A 183 9.39 -7.85 -22.15
CA ASN A 183 9.36 -9.23 -22.67
C ASN A 183 10.53 -10.05 -22.09
N ALA A 184 10.25 -11.33 -21.80
CA ALA A 184 11.09 -12.27 -21.05
C ALA A 184 12.54 -12.41 -21.54
N GLU A 185 12.84 -12.04 -22.78
CA GLU A 185 14.14 -12.32 -23.41
C GLU A 185 15.30 -11.43 -22.93
N SER A 186 15.04 -10.34 -22.18
CA SER A 186 16.08 -9.34 -21.90
C SER A 186 16.45 -9.13 -20.43
N ALA A 187 15.75 -9.73 -19.47
CA ALA A 187 15.90 -9.39 -18.05
C ALA A 187 16.57 -10.50 -17.23
N LYS A 188 17.78 -10.23 -16.71
CA LYS A 188 18.37 -11.01 -15.61
C LYS A 188 17.67 -10.66 -14.29
N ALA A 189 16.49 -11.25 -14.07
CA ALA A 189 15.72 -11.07 -12.84
C ALA A 189 16.32 -11.88 -11.68
N HIS A 190 16.15 -11.38 -10.45
CA HIS A 190 16.43 -12.12 -9.23
C HIS A 190 15.47 -13.32 -9.16
N LYS A 191 15.98 -14.54 -9.34
CA LYS A 191 15.16 -15.76 -9.24
C LYS A 191 14.72 -15.92 -7.79
N LEU A 192 13.41 -16.05 -7.55
CA LEU A 192 12.92 -16.60 -6.29
C LEU A 192 13.60 -17.95 -6.08
N GLY A 193 14.04 -18.24 -4.85
CA GLY A 193 14.88 -19.42 -4.54
C GLY A 193 14.23 -20.78 -4.82
N VAL A 194 12.93 -20.80 -5.12
CA VAL A 194 12.17 -21.97 -5.54
C VAL A 194 11.27 -21.55 -6.72
N THR A 195 11.44 -22.20 -7.86
CA THR A 195 10.58 -21.98 -9.05
C THR A 195 9.31 -22.83 -8.91
N ASP A 196 8.12 -22.22 -8.90
CA ASP A 196 6.85 -22.95 -9.00
C ASP A 196 6.73 -23.53 -10.41
N PRO A 197 6.70 -24.87 -10.58
CA PRO A 197 6.62 -25.51 -11.90
C PRO A 197 5.37 -25.14 -12.71
N ARG A 198 4.36 -24.50 -12.12
CA ARG A 198 3.16 -24.02 -12.83
C ARG A 198 3.36 -22.66 -13.51
N THR A 199 4.38 -21.91 -13.10
CA THR A 199 4.63 -20.54 -13.59
C THR A 199 6.06 -20.34 -14.07
N ASP A 200 6.78 -21.44 -14.31
CA ASP A 200 8.14 -21.48 -14.84
C ASP A 200 8.27 -20.84 -16.22
N HIS A 201 7.21 -20.92 -17.03
CA HIS A 201 7.09 -20.28 -18.34
C HIS A 201 6.89 -18.76 -18.25
N GLN A 202 6.43 -18.25 -17.11
CA GLN A 202 6.09 -16.84 -16.97
C GLN A 202 7.24 -16.03 -16.37
N HIS A 203 7.65 -14.96 -17.05
CA HIS A 203 8.69 -14.08 -16.55
C HIS A 203 8.25 -13.34 -15.26
N PRO A 204 9.11 -13.20 -14.23
CA PRO A 204 8.73 -12.59 -12.95
C PRO A 204 8.18 -11.16 -13.02
N TYR A 205 8.48 -10.42 -14.11
CA TYR A 205 8.01 -9.06 -14.31
C TYR A 205 6.79 -8.95 -15.22
N PHE A 206 6.26 -10.05 -15.74
CA PHE A 206 5.02 -10.00 -16.50
C PHE A 206 3.89 -9.46 -15.62
N LEU A 207 3.27 -8.40 -16.12
CA LEU A 207 2.17 -7.76 -15.42
C LEU A 207 1.01 -8.74 -15.24
N PHE A 208 0.64 -9.49 -16.27
CA PHE A 208 -0.49 -10.42 -16.24
C PHE A 208 -0.05 -11.88 -16.34
N TYR A 209 -0.95 -12.79 -15.97
CA TYR A 209 -0.78 -14.21 -16.23
C TYR A 209 -0.82 -14.49 -17.74
N GLU A 210 0.10 -15.32 -18.23
CA GLU A 210 0.16 -15.78 -19.61
C GLU A 210 -0.08 -17.29 -19.73
N SER A 211 -0.74 -17.70 -20.82
CA SER A 211 -0.96 -19.11 -21.15
C SER A 211 0.36 -19.81 -21.44
N ARG A 212 0.43 -21.13 -21.20
CA ARG A 212 1.56 -21.91 -21.70
C ARG A 212 1.45 -22.02 -23.22
N HIS A 213 2.59 -22.00 -23.91
CA HIS A 213 2.62 -22.26 -25.34
C HIS A 213 2.01 -23.63 -25.72
N ASP A 214 2.00 -24.58 -24.79
CA ASP A 214 1.44 -25.91 -24.96
C ASP A 214 -0.09 -25.93 -24.79
N ASP A 215 -0.65 -24.99 -24.03
CA ASP A 215 -2.09 -24.86 -23.75
C ASP A 215 -2.85 -24.13 -24.87
N THR A 216 -2.14 -23.55 -25.85
CA THR A 216 -2.73 -22.80 -26.97
C THR A 216 -2.95 -23.64 -28.24
N LYS A 217 -2.80 -24.97 -28.17
CA LYS A 217 -3.09 -25.89 -29.28
C LYS A 217 -4.51 -26.43 -29.15
N ASP A 218 -5.48 -25.58 -29.43
CA ASP A 218 -6.85 -25.97 -29.82
C ASP A 218 -7.12 -25.49 -31.25
#